data_AF-A0A953V0S2-F1
#
_entry.id   AF-A0A953V0S2-F1
#
_cell.length_a   1.000
_cell.length_b   1.000
_cell.length_c   1.000
_cell.angle_alpha   90.00
_cell.angle_beta   90.00
_cell.angle_gamma   90.00
#
_symmetry.space_group_name_H-M   'P 1'
#
loop_
_entity.id
_entity.type
_entity.pdbx_description
1 polymer ?
#
loop_
_entity_poly.entity_id
_entity_poly.type
_entity_poly.pdbx_seq_one_letter_code
_entity_poly.pdbx_strand_id
1 'polypeptide(L)'
;MKVPVCARKKLPRPETLPGADRIFHRIFTRLGCRGRPPHFIVESYPYANLAHTMRLRDDVAHVRLSDILRDAPMAVIEAAAAILLAQVYRRHLPGGLRDLYRQFALAHSTRRHIARIRRKRARRIAHHPRGAAHDLAPMFAALNLEYFGGRLRRPRLGWSARPWRSQFGCFDPSLNQIVMNNRLDRPDVPSYAVRFILYHEMLHVKHPLRAAACGLQAHSAEFRAEEKRFAQYARARNFLEHLH
;
A
#
# COMPACT_ATOMS: atom_id res chain seq x y z
N MET A 1 3.84 -15.42 31.05
CA MET A 1 2.96 -16.03 30.02
C MET A 1 3.54 -15.74 28.64
N LYS A 2 3.96 -16.77 27.90
CA LYS A 2 4.52 -16.62 26.54
C LYS A 2 3.41 -16.25 25.57
N VAL A 3 3.48 -15.04 25.00
CA VAL A 3 2.57 -14.57 23.94
C VAL A 3 2.73 -15.52 22.74
N PRO A 4 1.66 -16.11 22.19
CA PRO A 4 1.78 -17.03 21.08
C PRO A 4 2.27 -16.25 19.85
N VAL A 5 3.48 -16.60 19.38
CA VAL A 5 4.00 -16.16 18.10
C VAL A 5 3.06 -16.71 17.04
N CYS A 6 2.24 -15.83 16.45
CA CYS A 6 1.31 -16.18 15.39
C CYS A 6 2.10 -16.87 14.27
N ALA A 7 1.79 -18.14 14.03
CA ALA A 7 2.50 -19.01 13.10
C ALA A 7 2.66 -18.32 11.73
N ARG A 8 3.90 -18.22 11.24
CA ARG A 8 4.18 -17.76 9.87
C ARG A 8 3.50 -18.74 8.92
N LYS A 9 2.38 -18.37 8.30
CA LYS A 9 1.92 -19.10 7.11
C LYS A 9 3.02 -18.98 6.05
N LYS A 10 3.64 -20.11 5.69
CA LYS A 10 4.62 -20.17 4.59
C LYS A 10 3.93 -19.60 3.35
N LEU A 11 4.46 -18.50 2.84
CA LEU A 11 4.06 -18.00 1.52
C LEU A 11 4.43 -19.07 0.47
N PRO A 12 3.65 -19.22 -0.61
CA PRO A 12 4.05 -20.03 -1.76
C PRO A 12 5.47 -19.66 -2.20
N ARG A 13 6.26 -20.63 -2.69
CA ARG A 13 7.55 -20.28 -3.29
C ARG A 13 7.30 -19.47 -4.57
N PRO A 14 8.15 -18.47 -4.87
CA PRO A 14 8.12 -17.84 -6.18
C PRO A 14 8.38 -18.90 -7.26
N GLU A 15 7.59 -18.84 -8.33
CA GLU A 15 7.68 -19.72 -9.49
C GLU A 15 8.00 -18.88 -10.72
N THR A 16 8.90 -19.36 -11.58
CA THR A 16 9.15 -18.73 -12.87
C THR A 16 7.86 -18.72 -13.68
N LEU A 17 7.52 -17.58 -14.29
CA LEU A 17 6.37 -17.48 -15.21
C LEU A 17 6.85 -17.83 -16.63
N PRO A 18 6.52 -19.01 -17.17
CA PRO A 18 7.03 -19.43 -18.47
C PRO A 18 6.56 -18.48 -19.57
N GLY A 19 7.49 -18.02 -20.43
CA GLY A 19 7.19 -17.11 -21.54
C GLY A 19 7.03 -15.64 -21.16
N ALA A 20 7.05 -15.29 -19.86
CA ALA A 20 6.99 -13.90 -19.43
C ALA A 20 8.27 -13.14 -19.77
N ASP A 21 9.42 -13.80 -19.77
CA ASP A 21 10.70 -13.27 -20.27
C ASP A 21 10.57 -12.72 -21.71
N ARG A 22 9.92 -13.48 -22.60
CA ARG A 22 9.66 -13.07 -24.00
C ARG A 22 8.78 -11.83 -24.08
N ILE A 23 7.80 -11.71 -23.18
CA ILE A 23 6.96 -10.51 -23.07
C ILE A 23 7.83 -9.30 -22.75
N PHE A 24 8.69 -9.40 -21.74
CA PHE A 24 9.58 -8.29 -21.36
C PHE A 24 10.53 -7.89 -22.48
N HIS A 25 11.15 -8.86 -23.17
CA HIS A 25 11.99 -8.57 -24.35
C HIS A 25 11.24 -7.83 -25.46
N ARG A 26 10.04 -8.30 -25.80
CA ARG A 26 9.22 -7.69 -26.85
C ARG A 26 8.79 -6.27 -26.46
N ILE A 27 8.37 -6.06 -25.21
CA ILE A 27 7.93 -4.74 -24.73
C ILE A 27 9.12 -3.78 -24.58
N PHE A 28 10.29 -4.25 -24.13
CA PHE A 28 11.53 -3.46 -24.10
C PHE A 28 11.83 -2.86 -25.48
N THR A 29 11.73 -3.69 -26.51
CA THR A 29 11.96 -3.28 -27.92
C THR A 29 10.90 -2.30 -28.38
N ARG A 30 9.60 -2.58 -28.15
CA ARG A 30 8.49 -1.69 -28.54
C ARG A 30 8.52 -0.33 -27.85
N LEU A 31 9.00 -0.25 -26.61
CA LEU A 31 9.18 1.02 -25.90
C LEU A 31 10.44 1.78 -26.35
N GLY A 32 11.29 1.17 -27.18
CA GLY A 32 12.57 1.73 -27.59
C GLY A 32 13.49 1.98 -26.41
N CYS A 33 13.51 1.08 -25.41
CA CYS A 33 14.46 1.18 -24.31
C CYS A 33 15.90 1.18 -24.85
N ARG A 34 16.76 2.03 -24.28
CA ARG A 34 18.15 2.18 -24.73
C ARG A 34 19.00 0.99 -24.27
N GLY A 35 20.00 0.65 -25.07
CA GLY A 35 20.97 -0.39 -24.76
C GLY A 35 20.52 -1.81 -25.13
N ARG A 36 21.37 -2.79 -24.82
CA ARG A 36 21.04 -4.20 -25.01
C ARG A 36 19.94 -4.61 -24.02
N PRO A 37 18.91 -5.35 -24.45
CA PRO A 37 17.93 -5.91 -23.52
C PRO A 37 18.64 -6.78 -22.46
N PRO A 38 18.39 -6.56 -21.16
CA PRO A 38 18.96 -7.40 -20.11
C PRO A 38 18.37 -8.81 -20.18
N HIS A 39 18.99 -9.75 -19.49
CA HIS A 39 18.38 -11.06 -19.27
C HIS A 39 17.23 -10.91 -18.25
N PHE A 40 16.00 -11.21 -18.67
CA PHE A 40 14.83 -11.09 -17.79
C PHE A 40 14.57 -12.38 -17.02
N ILE A 41 14.65 -12.31 -15.69
CA ILE A 41 14.20 -13.37 -14.79
C ILE A 41 12.87 -12.94 -14.20
N VAL A 42 11.77 -13.57 -14.65
CA VAL A 42 10.41 -13.18 -14.27
C VAL A 42 9.77 -14.23 -13.36
N GLU A 43 9.47 -13.82 -12.13
CA GLU A 43 8.87 -14.67 -11.11
C GLU A 43 7.44 -14.21 -10.79
N SER A 44 6.53 -15.17 -10.64
CA SER A 44 5.25 -15.01 -9.95
C SER A 44 5.50 -14.99 -8.44
N TYR A 45 5.29 -13.84 -7.80
CA TYR A 45 5.54 -13.64 -6.38
C TYR A 45 4.23 -13.43 -5.59
N PRO A 46 4.05 -14.11 -4.44
CA PRO A 46 2.79 -14.11 -3.69
C PRO A 46 2.63 -12.86 -2.80
N TYR A 47 2.59 -11.69 -3.41
CA TYR A 47 2.31 -10.45 -2.69
C TYR A 47 0.91 -10.47 -2.03
N ALA A 48 0.73 -9.65 -0.99
CA ALA A 48 -0.57 -9.45 -0.34
C ALA A 48 -1.41 -8.35 -1.02
N ASN A 49 -0.92 -7.79 -2.13
CA ASN A 49 -1.50 -6.74 -2.94
C ASN A 49 -1.06 -6.91 -4.41
N LEU A 50 -1.58 -6.07 -5.30
CA LEU A 50 -1.18 -6.02 -6.71
C LEU A 50 0.14 -5.21 -6.87
N ALA A 51 1.20 -5.67 -6.23
CA ALA A 51 2.53 -5.08 -6.34
C ALA A 51 3.39 -5.81 -7.35
N HIS A 52 4.21 -5.05 -8.07
CA HIS A 52 5.18 -5.54 -9.02
C HIS A 52 6.50 -4.80 -8.81
N THR A 53 7.62 -5.48 -8.99
CA THR A 53 8.94 -4.86 -8.85
C THR A 53 9.86 -5.35 -9.95
N MET A 54 10.72 -4.46 -10.42
CA MET A 54 11.85 -4.80 -11.28
C MET A 54 13.12 -4.18 -10.70
N ARG A 55 14.21 -4.95 -10.70
CA ARG A 55 15.54 -4.48 -10.31
C ARG A 55 16.55 -4.92 -11.36
N LEU A 56 17.35 -3.99 -11.83
CA LEU A 56 18.46 -4.25 -12.73
C LEU A 56 19.74 -4.41 -11.92
N ARG A 57 20.47 -5.51 -12.14
CA ARG A 57 21.79 -5.79 -11.57
C ARG A 57 22.61 -6.57 -12.59
N ASP A 58 23.82 -6.10 -12.90
CA ASP A 58 24.80 -6.84 -13.72
C ASP A 58 24.18 -7.46 -14.99
N ASP A 59 23.49 -6.64 -15.80
CA ASP A 59 22.77 -7.02 -17.03
C ASP A 59 21.61 -8.03 -16.86
N VAL A 60 21.20 -8.30 -15.62
CA VAL A 60 20.03 -9.12 -15.29
C VAL A 60 18.91 -8.26 -14.70
N ALA A 61 17.73 -8.36 -15.29
CA ALA A 61 16.51 -7.75 -14.79
C ALA A 61 15.70 -8.78 -13.99
N HIS A 62 15.77 -8.67 -12.67
CA HIS A 62 14.93 -9.46 -11.76
C HIS A 62 13.56 -8.82 -11.63
N VAL A 63 12.56 -9.49 -12.19
CA VAL A 63 11.17 -9.06 -12.20
C VAL A 63 10.36 -9.96 -11.27
N ARG A 64 9.58 -9.34 -10.39
CA ARG A 64 8.55 -10.01 -9.60
C ARG A 64 7.20 -9.43 -9.96
N LEU A 65 6.35 -10.26 -10.56
CA LEU A 65 4.95 -9.96 -10.81
C LEU A 65 4.10 -10.53 -9.68
N SER A 66 2.98 -9.87 -9.37
CA SER A 66 2.03 -10.42 -8.40
C SER A 66 1.41 -11.67 -9.01
N ASP A 67 1.34 -12.73 -8.23
CA ASP A 67 0.65 -13.97 -8.62
C ASP A 67 -0.87 -13.77 -8.87
N ILE A 68 -1.44 -12.62 -8.48
CA ILE A 68 -2.77 -12.19 -8.88
C ILE A 68 -2.87 -12.05 -10.41
N LEU A 69 -1.76 -11.81 -11.11
CA LEU A 69 -1.72 -11.75 -12.58
C LEU A 69 -1.67 -13.12 -13.26
N ARG A 70 -1.58 -14.23 -12.51
CA ARG A 70 -1.45 -15.58 -13.10
C ARG A 70 -2.57 -15.89 -14.10
N ASP A 71 -3.80 -15.51 -13.75
CA ASP A 71 -4.99 -15.73 -14.56
C ASP A 71 -5.45 -14.46 -15.30
N ALA A 72 -4.60 -13.43 -15.34
CA ALA A 72 -4.93 -12.18 -16.03
C ALA A 72 -4.79 -12.33 -17.55
N PRO A 73 -5.59 -11.60 -18.34
CA PRO A 73 -5.41 -11.56 -19.79
C PRO A 73 -3.99 -11.15 -20.17
N MET A 74 -3.43 -11.75 -21.22
CA MET A 74 -2.05 -11.50 -21.66
C MET A 74 -1.75 -10.01 -21.84
N ALA A 75 -2.70 -9.25 -22.40
CA ALA A 75 -2.56 -7.80 -22.59
C ALA A 75 -2.34 -7.03 -21.26
N VAL A 76 -2.88 -7.52 -20.14
CA VAL A 76 -2.66 -6.94 -18.80
C VAL A 76 -1.23 -7.22 -18.33
N ILE A 77 -0.70 -8.42 -18.59
CA ILE A 77 0.69 -8.78 -18.27
C ILE A 77 1.66 -7.93 -19.10
N GLU A 78 1.37 -7.73 -20.39
CA GLU A 78 2.12 -6.83 -21.27
C GLU A 78 2.11 -5.39 -20.75
N ALA A 79 0.96 -4.90 -20.30
CA ALA A 79 0.83 -3.57 -19.73
C ALA A 79 1.61 -3.43 -18.41
N ALA A 80 1.60 -4.45 -17.54
CA ALA A 80 2.39 -4.48 -16.32
C ALA A 80 3.91 -4.45 -16.63
N ALA A 81 4.35 -5.22 -17.62
CA ALA A 81 5.74 -5.21 -18.10
C ALA A 81 6.13 -3.82 -18.64
N ALA A 82 5.26 -3.20 -19.44
CA ALA A 82 5.49 -1.87 -20.00
C ALA A 82 5.62 -0.80 -18.91
N ILE A 83 4.78 -0.86 -17.86
CA ILE A 83 4.85 0.06 -16.73
C ILE A 83 6.22 -0.05 -16.03
N LEU A 84 6.67 -1.28 -15.71
CA LEU A 84 7.94 -1.51 -15.04
C LEU A 84 9.13 -1.04 -15.88
N LEU A 85 9.12 -1.35 -17.18
CA LEU A 85 10.16 -0.93 -18.12
C LEU A 85 10.19 0.59 -18.29
N ALA A 86 9.03 1.23 -18.44
CA ALA A 86 8.91 2.68 -18.53
C ALA A 86 9.47 3.37 -17.27
N GLN A 87 9.23 2.82 -16.08
CA GLN A 87 9.75 3.34 -14.82
C GLN A 87 11.28 3.23 -14.72
N VAL A 88 11.85 2.07 -15.02
CA VAL A 88 13.29 1.83 -14.87
C VAL A 88 14.10 2.53 -15.97
N TYR A 89 13.63 2.50 -17.21
CA TYR A 89 14.31 3.09 -18.36
C TYR A 89 13.85 4.52 -18.67
N ARG A 90 13.00 5.11 -17.82
CA ARG A 90 12.46 6.48 -17.96
C ARG A 90 11.87 6.73 -19.35
N ARG A 91 11.08 5.78 -19.86
CA ARG A 91 10.42 5.87 -21.18
C ARG A 91 8.97 6.31 -21.04
N HIS A 92 8.43 6.92 -22.10
CA HIS A 92 7.01 7.24 -22.18
C HIS A 92 6.19 5.94 -22.28
N LEU A 93 5.21 5.78 -21.40
CA LEU A 93 4.28 4.67 -21.44
C LEU A 93 3.06 5.05 -22.30
N PRO A 94 2.75 4.29 -23.37
CA PRO A 94 1.54 4.52 -24.16
C PRO A 94 0.27 4.55 -23.29
N GLY A 95 -0.62 5.52 -23.54
CA GLY A 95 -1.84 5.72 -22.76
C GLY A 95 -2.72 4.47 -22.67
N GLY A 96 -2.94 3.78 -23.79
CA GLY A 96 -3.74 2.57 -23.84
C GLY A 96 -3.25 1.43 -22.92
N LEU A 97 -1.93 1.26 -22.76
CA LEU A 97 -1.38 0.26 -21.84
C LEU A 97 -1.59 0.67 -20.37
N ARG A 98 -1.40 1.96 -20.07
CA ARG A 98 -1.67 2.50 -18.73
C ARG A 98 -3.13 2.30 -18.35
N ASP A 99 -4.05 2.61 -19.26
CA ASP A 99 -5.48 2.52 -19.02
C ASP A 99 -5.95 1.08 -18.94
N LEU A 100 -5.44 0.18 -19.78
CA LEU A 100 -5.74 -1.25 -19.71
C LEU A 100 -5.37 -1.85 -18.33
N TYR A 101 -4.14 -1.64 -17.89
CA TYR A 101 -3.70 -2.15 -16.58
C TYR A 101 -4.52 -1.53 -15.44
N ARG A 102 -4.87 -0.25 -15.58
CA ARG A 102 -5.68 0.45 -14.59
C ARG A 102 -7.12 -0.05 -14.54
N GLN A 103 -7.77 -0.29 -15.67
CA GLN A 103 -9.10 -0.88 -15.74
C GLN A 103 -9.09 -2.25 -15.05
N PHE A 104 -8.09 -3.08 -15.32
CA PHE A 104 -7.90 -4.36 -14.63
C PHE A 104 -7.77 -4.17 -13.12
N ALA A 105 -6.90 -3.27 -12.65
CA ALA A 105 -6.67 -3.05 -11.22
C ALA A 105 -7.91 -2.48 -10.49
N LEU A 106 -8.73 -1.70 -11.19
CA LEU A 106 -9.94 -1.08 -10.65
C LEU A 106 -11.19 -1.96 -10.77
N ALA A 107 -11.16 -2.99 -11.62
CA ALA A 107 -12.28 -3.89 -11.84
C ALA A 107 -12.77 -4.51 -10.51
N HIS A 108 -14.09 -4.60 -10.36
CA HIS A 108 -14.71 -5.09 -9.14
C HIS A 108 -14.25 -6.52 -8.78
N SER A 109 -14.18 -7.41 -9.77
CA SER A 109 -13.67 -8.78 -9.63
C SER A 109 -12.23 -8.81 -9.11
N THR A 110 -11.34 -8.02 -9.71
CA THR A 110 -9.93 -7.88 -9.30
C THR A 110 -9.83 -7.34 -7.88
N ARG A 111 -10.56 -6.27 -7.53
CA ARG A 111 -10.54 -5.70 -6.17
C ARG A 111 -11.02 -6.70 -5.12
N ARG A 112 -12.08 -7.46 -5.40
CA ARG A 112 -12.54 -8.55 -4.52
C ARG A 112 -11.50 -9.65 -4.38
N HIS A 113 -10.85 -10.02 -5.47
CA HIS A 113 -9.78 -11.00 -5.46
C HIS A 113 -8.57 -10.53 -4.61
N ILE A 114 -8.11 -9.30 -4.81
CA ILE A 114 -7.05 -8.66 -4.03
C ILE A 114 -7.42 -8.64 -2.55
N ALA A 115 -8.63 -8.19 -2.19
CA ALA A 115 -9.08 -8.14 -0.79
C ALA A 115 -9.09 -9.54 -0.13
N ARG A 116 -9.45 -10.59 -0.88
CA ARG A 116 -9.40 -11.99 -0.42
C ARG A 116 -7.96 -12.46 -0.20
N ILE A 117 -7.06 -12.20 -1.15
CA ILE A 117 -5.63 -12.52 -1.03
C ILE A 117 -5.00 -11.77 0.16
N ARG A 118 -5.31 -10.48 0.30
CA ARG A 118 -4.85 -9.63 1.40
C ARG A 118 -5.30 -10.20 2.75
N ARG A 119 -6.56 -10.60 2.91
CA ARG A 119 -7.05 -11.27 4.14
C ARG A 119 -6.30 -12.55 4.49
N LYS A 120 -5.78 -13.28 3.49
CA LYS A 120 -5.03 -14.53 3.68
C LYS A 120 -3.55 -14.29 3.99
N ARG A 121 -2.92 -13.28 3.37
CA ARG A 121 -1.46 -13.09 3.37
C ARG A 121 -0.97 -11.91 4.20
N ALA A 122 -1.76 -10.85 4.34
CA ALA A 122 -1.35 -9.67 5.08
C ALA A 122 -1.29 -9.98 6.58
N ARG A 123 -0.31 -9.38 7.25
CA ARG A 123 -0.11 -9.55 8.68
C ARG A 123 -1.21 -8.81 9.44
N ARG A 124 -1.94 -9.54 10.27
CA ARG A 124 -2.78 -8.94 11.31
C ARG A 124 -1.90 -8.44 12.43
N ILE A 125 -2.13 -7.22 12.87
CA ILE A 125 -1.48 -6.72 14.09
C ILE A 125 -2.13 -7.35 15.33
N ALA A 126 -1.36 -7.50 16.40
CA ALA A 126 -1.93 -7.71 17.72
C ALA A 126 -2.75 -6.46 18.09
N HIS A 127 -3.92 -6.65 18.69
CA HIS A 127 -4.74 -5.54 19.16
C HIS A 127 -4.15 -4.99 20.47
N HIS A 128 -3.12 -4.16 20.34
CA HIS A 128 -2.38 -3.57 21.46
C HIS A 128 -2.30 -2.05 21.26
N PRO A 129 -3.41 -1.32 21.52
CA PRO A 129 -3.48 0.12 21.31
C PRO A 129 -2.55 0.92 22.22
N ARG A 130 -2.24 0.39 23.41
CA ARG A 130 -1.33 1.02 24.36
C ARG A 130 0.12 0.85 23.90
N GLY A 131 0.76 1.95 23.57
CA GLY A 131 2.20 2.03 23.28
C GLY A 131 3.03 2.24 24.54
N ALA A 132 4.31 2.54 24.35
CA ALA A 132 5.24 2.93 25.41
C ALA A 132 4.96 4.34 25.94
N ALA A 133 4.58 5.28 25.07
CA ALA A 133 4.32 6.67 25.43
C ALA A 133 2.86 7.09 25.16
N HIS A 134 2.20 6.49 24.17
CA HIS A 134 0.85 6.92 23.75
C HIS A 134 -0.16 5.76 23.75
N ASP A 135 -1.41 6.02 24.14
CA ASP A 135 -2.51 5.05 24.05
C ASP A 135 -3.51 5.44 22.96
N LEU A 136 -3.59 4.62 21.91
CA LEU A 136 -4.46 4.85 20.77
C LEU A 136 -5.95 4.67 21.08
N ALA A 137 -6.30 3.86 22.09
CA ALA A 137 -7.71 3.57 22.39
C ALA A 137 -8.50 4.80 22.88
N PRO A 138 -8.05 5.54 23.91
CA PRO A 138 -8.74 6.75 24.35
C PRO A 138 -8.64 7.86 23.30
N MET A 139 -7.51 7.97 22.56
CA MET A 139 -7.39 8.94 21.47
C MET A 139 -8.42 8.69 20.36
N PHE A 140 -8.59 7.44 19.94
CA PHE A 140 -9.61 7.08 18.94
C PHE A 140 -11.01 7.45 19.43
N ALA A 141 -11.34 7.13 20.69
CA ALA A 141 -12.67 7.41 21.24
C ALA A 141 -12.96 8.93 21.24
N ALA A 142 -12.01 9.74 21.70
CA ALA A 142 -12.13 11.19 21.71
C ALA A 142 -12.28 11.75 20.29
N LEU A 143 -11.43 11.33 19.34
CA LEU A 143 -11.51 11.77 17.94
C LEU A 143 -12.82 11.34 17.28
N ASN A 144 -13.31 10.14 17.59
CA ASN A 144 -14.56 9.61 17.03
C ASN A 144 -15.75 10.48 17.48
N LEU A 145 -15.78 10.86 18.76
CA LEU A 145 -16.80 11.76 19.28
C LEU A 145 -16.70 13.15 18.64
N GLU A 146 -15.51 13.73 18.63
CA GLU A 146 -15.24 15.11 18.19
C GLU A 146 -15.48 15.33 16.70
N TYR A 147 -14.99 14.44 15.83
CA TYR A 147 -14.99 14.65 14.37
C TYR A 147 -15.97 13.76 13.60
N PHE A 148 -16.47 12.69 14.22
CA PHE A 148 -17.30 11.68 13.55
C PHE A 148 -18.64 11.43 14.26
N GLY A 149 -18.96 12.22 15.29
CA GLY A 149 -20.21 12.10 16.05
C GLY A 149 -20.40 10.73 16.71
N GLY A 150 -19.30 10.04 17.04
CA GLY A 150 -19.29 8.71 17.65
C GLY A 150 -19.62 7.56 16.69
N ARG A 151 -19.81 7.82 15.39
CA ARG A 151 -20.40 6.83 14.45
C ARG A 151 -19.38 5.87 13.83
N LEU A 152 -18.07 6.12 13.94
CA LEU A 152 -17.08 5.18 13.40
C LEU A 152 -16.97 3.95 14.29
N ARG A 153 -17.25 2.78 13.69
CA ARG A 153 -16.94 1.50 14.33
C ARG A 153 -15.42 1.34 14.44
N ARG A 154 -14.94 1.15 15.67
CA ARG A 154 -13.50 1.04 15.96
C ARG A 154 -12.85 -0.16 15.24
N PRO A 155 -11.89 0.07 14.32
CA PRO A 155 -11.06 -0.98 13.77
C PRO A 155 -10.11 -1.55 14.84
N ARG A 156 -9.38 -2.63 14.52
CA ARG A 156 -8.26 -3.03 15.38
C ARG A 156 -7.20 -1.93 15.41
N LEU A 157 -6.75 -1.53 16.58
CA LEU A 157 -5.71 -0.52 16.74
C LEU A 157 -4.41 -1.16 17.21
N GLY A 158 -3.28 -0.62 16.78
CA GLY A 158 -1.98 -0.97 17.33
C GLY A 158 -0.81 -0.31 16.61
N TRP A 159 0.38 -0.67 17.07
CA TRP A 159 1.63 -0.08 16.63
C TRP A 159 2.39 -1.03 15.68
N SER A 160 3.11 -0.44 14.73
CA SER A 160 3.97 -1.19 13.82
C SER A 160 5.12 -1.86 14.59
N ALA A 161 5.39 -3.14 14.32
CA ALA A 161 6.49 -3.85 14.98
C ALA A 161 7.89 -3.30 14.63
N ARG A 162 8.02 -2.59 13.50
CA ARG A 162 9.24 -1.96 13.02
C ARG A 162 8.89 -0.57 12.49
N PRO A 163 9.83 0.40 12.58
CA PRO A 163 9.61 1.72 12.04
C PRO A 163 9.44 1.69 10.52
N TRP A 164 8.53 2.51 10.03
CA TRP A 164 8.37 2.77 8.60
C TRP A 164 9.03 4.09 8.22
N ARG A 165 9.59 4.17 7.00
CA ARG A 165 10.26 5.38 6.51
C ARG A 165 9.32 6.32 5.76
N SER A 166 8.32 5.77 5.08
CA SER A 166 7.51 6.50 4.10
C SER A 166 6.10 6.87 4.59
N GLN A 167 5.71 6.43 5.78
CA GLN A 167 4.35 6.63 6.29
C GLN A 167 4.32 6.61 7.82
N PHE A 168 3.39 7.37 8.40
CA PHE A 168 3.20 7.48 9.86
C PHE A 168 2.01 6.65 10.38
N GLY A 169 1.11 6.24 9.50
CA GLY A 169 -0.01 5.35 9.81
C GLY A 169 -0.42 4.55 8.56
N CYS A 170 -1.29 3.56 8.75
CA CYS A 170 -2.16 3.07 7.69
C CYS A 170 -3.43 2.42 8.22
N PHE A 171 -4.54 2.69 7.55
CA PHE A 171 -5.76 1.89 7.61
C PHE A 171 -5.74 0.79 6.55
N ASP A 172 -6.02 -0.45 6.96
CA ASP A 172 -6.21 -1.59 6.09
C ASP A 172 -7.69 -2.02 6.08
N PRO A 173 -8.46 -1.72 5.01
CA PRO A 173 -9.88 -2.06 4.94
C PRO A 173 -10.11 -3.59 4.87
N SER A 174 -9.17 -4.37 4.33
CA SER A 174 -9.34 -5.83 4.23
C SER A 174 -9.19 -6.53 5.58
N LEU A 175 -8.36 -5.98 6.46
CA LEU A 175 -8.15 -6.50 7.81
C LEU A 175 -8.93 -5.75 8.90
N ASN A 176 -9.57 -4.63 8.53
CA ASN A 176 -10.24 -3.69 9.44
C ASN A 176 -9.33 -3.33 10.63
N GLN A 177 -8.15 -2.77 10.32
CA GLN A 177 -7.16 -2.37 11.33
C GLN A 177 -6.50 -1.04 10.95
N ILE A 178 -6.24 -0.19 11.95
CA ILE A 178 -5.37 0.98 11.87
C ILE A 178 -4.06 0.63 12.57
N VAL A 179 -2.95 0.85 11.87
CA VAL A 179 -1.62 0.59 12.38
C VAL A 179 -0.82 1.89 12.36
N MET A 180 -0.38 2.33 13.53
CA MET A 180 0.42 3.55 13.71
C MET A 180 1.90 3.20 13.66
N ASN A 181 2.72 4.05 13.05
CA ASN A 181 4.16 3.86 13.02
C ASN A 181 4.74 4.04 14.43
N ASN A 182 5.47 3.06 14.93
CA ASN A 182 6.06 3.11 16.27
C ASN A 182 7.09 4.24 16.46
N ARG A 183 7.55 4.89 15.39
CA ARG A 183 8.33 6.14 15.48
C ARG A 183 7.58 7.26 16.21
N LEU A 184 6.25 7.23 16.18
CA LEU A 184 5.39 8.17 16.87
C LEU A 184 5.21 7.82 18.36
N ASP A 185 5.56 6.61 18.78
CA ASP A 185 5.34 6.10 20.14
C ASP A 185 6.51 6.44 21.08
N ARG A 186 6.81 7.74 21.20
CA ARG A 186 7.90 8.23 22.04
C ARG A 186 7.44 9.41 22.91
N PRO A 187 8.02 9.61 24.11
CA PRO A 187 7.64 10.71 25.00
C PRO A 187 7.86 12.10 24.41
N ASP A 188 8.85 12.26 23.53
CA ASP A 188 9.17 13.52 22.83
C ASP A 188 8.24 13.82 21.66
N VAL A 189 7.44 12.84 21.21
CA VAL A 189 6.40 13.05 20.21
C VAL A 189 5.15 13.56 20.91
N PRO A 190 4.68 14.78 20.61
CA PRO A 190 3.53 15.34 21.30
C PRO A 190 2.24 14.66 20.87
N SER A 191 1.29 14.56 21.81
CA SER A 191 0.02 13.85 21.61
C SER A 191 -0.79 14.38 20.41
N TYR A 192 -0.69 15.67 20.10
CA TYR A 192 -1.39 16.26 18.94
C TYR A 192 -0.92 15.69 17.60
N ALA A 193 0.38 15.34 17.47
CA ALA A 193 0.92 14.77 16.25
C ALA A 193 0.43 13.32 16.06
N VAL A 194 0.41 12.54 17.16
CA VAL A 194 -0.14 11.18 17.17
C VAL A 194 -1.63 11.18 16.85
N ARG A 195 -2.40 12.08 17.50
CA ARG A 195 -3.83 12.27 17.25
C ARG A 195 -4.11 12.66 15.81
N PHE A 196 -3.31 13.54 15.21
CA PHE A 196 -3.49 13.95 13.82
C PHE A 196 -3.32 12.77 12.85
N ILE A 197 -2.27 11.96 13.02
CA ILE A 197 -2.09 10.77 12.18
C ILE A 197 -3.21 9.76 12.42
N LEU A 198 -3.62 9.53 13.66
CA LEU A 198 -4.74 8.62 13.95
C LEU A 198 -6.05 9.14 13.31
N TYR A 199 -6.30 10.44 13.38
CA TYR A 199 -7.42 11.10 12.72
C TYR A 199 -7.38 10.91 11.19
N HIS A 200 -6.22 11.07 10.57
CA HIS A 200 -6.02 10.79 9.14
C HIS A 200 -6.39 9.34 8.79
N GLU A 201 -5.97 8.37 9.60
CA GLU A 201 -6.33 6.97 9.38
C GLU A 201 -7.82 6.69 9.62
N MET A 202 -8.46 7.41 10.54
CA MET A 202 -9.91 7.36 10.74
C MET A 202 -10.68 7.95 9.56
N LEU A 203 -10.16 9.00 8.92
CA LEU A 203 -10.74 9.54 7.69
C LEU A 203 -10.75 8.51 6.56
N HIS A 204 -9.73 7.64 6.46
CA HIS A 204 -9.74 6.52 5.49
C HIS A 204 -10.82 5.48 5.78
N VAL A 205 -11.29 5.37 7.03
CA VAL A 205 -12.44 4.51 7.38
C VAL A 205 -13.74 5.12 6.83
N LYS A 206 -13.90 6.44 6.97
CA LYS A 206 -15.07 7.18 6.49
C LYS A 206 -15.10 7.31 4.96
N HIS A 207 -13.94 7.54 4.35
CA HIS A 207 -13.78 7.82 2.93
C HIS A 207 -13.14 6.62 2.22
N PRO A 208 -13.90 5.62 1.78
CA PRO A 208 -13.34 4.48 1.07
C PRO A 208 -12.74 4.91 -0.28
N LEU A 209 -11.70 4.19 -0.72
CA LEU A 209 -10.97 4.44 -1.96
C LEU A 209 -11.90 4.56 -3.18
N ARG A 210 -12.02 5.77 -3.74
CA ARG A 210 -12.80 6.07 -4.95
C ARG A 210 -11.96 5.79 -6.20
N ALA A 211 -12.61 5.36 -7.29
CA ALA A 211 -11.97 5.37 -8.61
C ALA A 211 -11.86 6.83 -9.07
N ALA A 212 -10.70 7.24 -9.58
CA ALA A 212 -10.45 8.57 -10.13
C ALA A 212 -9.73 8.47 -11.48
N ALA A 213 -9.70 9.57 -12.23
CA ALA A 213 -9.15 9.70 -13.59
C ALA A 213 -7.66 9.31 -13.75
N CYS A 214 -6.90 9.10 -12.66
CA CYS A 214 -5.52 8.61 -12.67
C CYS A 214 -5.24 7.41 -11.73
N GLY A 215 -6.26 6.72 -11.20
CA GLY A 215 -6.08 5.52 -10.38
C GLY A 215 -7.11 5.40 -9.26
N LEU A 216 -6.68 4.99 -8.07
CA LEU A 216 -7.47 5.09 -6.85
C LEU A 216 -7.15 6.41 -6.17
N GLN A 217 -8.19 7.17 -5.85
CA GLN A 217 -8.06 8.38 -5.05
C GLN A 217 -8.35 8.02 -3.59
N ALA A 218 -7.29 7.99 -2.79
CA ALA A 218 -7.38 7.83 -1.34
C ALA A 218 -7.71 9.16 -0.64
N HIS A 219 -7.24 10.28 -1.19
CA HIS A 219 -7.44 11.62 -0.63
C HIS A 219 -8.22 12.48 -1.62
N SER A 220 -9.55 12.35 -1.61
CA SER A 220 -10.44 13.22 -2.38
C SER A 220 -10.39 14.67 -1.90
N ALA A 221 -11.00 15.60 -2.64
CA ALA A 221 -11.14 16.99 -2.19
C ALA A 221 -11.89 17.06 -0.84
N GLU A 222 -12.93 16.24 -0.70
CA GLU A 222 -13.70 16.07 0.55
C GLU A 222 -12.82 15.55 1.70
N PHE A 223 -12.02 14.49 1.47
CA PHE A 223 -11.07 13.98 2.45
C PHE A 223 -10.12 15.08 2.92
N ARG A 224 -9.52 15.83 1.99
CA ARG A 224 -8.55 16.89 2.32
C ARG A 224 -9.20 18.06 3.05
N ALA A 225 -10.45 18.38 2.72
CA ALA A 225 -11.20 19.41 3.44
C ALA A 225 -11.45 18.99 4.89
N GLU A 226 -11.81 17.73 5.14
CA GLU A 226 -11.99 17.22 6.50
C GLU A 226 -10.66 17.09 7.25
N GLU A 227 -9.61 16.63 6.59
CA GLU A 227 -8.27 16.55 7.19
C GLU A 227 -7.82 17.90 7.79
N LYS A 228 -8.08 18.99 7.07
CA LYS A 228 -7.78 20.36 7.50
C LYS A 228 -8.64 20.86 8.67
N ARG A 229 -9.74 20.18 9.01
CA ARG A 229 -10.58 20.54 10.17
C ARG A 229 -9.98 20.13 11.50
N PHE A 230 -8.93 19.30 11.50
CA PHE A 230 -8.26 18.93 12.74
C PHE A 230 -7.77 20.19 13.47
N ALA A 231 -8.16 20.36 14.73
CA ALA A 231 -7.94 21.62 15.46
C ALA A 231 -6.47 22.08 15.49
N GLN A 232 -5.52 21.15 15.49
CA GLN A 232 -4.09 21.43 15.52
C GLN A 232 -3.40 21.09 14.19
N TYR A 233 -4.11 21.16 13.05
CA TYR A 233 -3.63 20.73 11.74
C TYR A 233 -2.26 21.31 11.39
N ALA A 234 -2.13 22.64 11.39
CA ALA A 234 -0.89 23.32 11.01
C ALA A 234 0.29 22.92 11.92
N ARG A 235 0.04 22.87 13.23
CA ARG A 235 1.05 22.49 14.23
C ARG A 235 1.50 21.02 14.08
N ALA A 236 0.56 20.11 13.85
CA ALA A 236 0.84 18.70 13.60
C ALA A 236 1.63 18.49 12.31
N ARG A 237 1.22 19.15 11.21
CA ARG A 237 1.92 19.11 9.92
C ARG A 237 3.37 19.57 10.04
N ASN A 238 3.60 20.73 10.66
CA ASN A 238 4.94 21.27 10.85
C ASN A 238 5.83 20.32 11.68
N PHE A 239 5.31 19.76 12.78
CA PHE A 239 6.06 18.80 13.58
C PHE A 239 6.44 17.55 12.79
N LEU A 240 5.49 16.96 12.04
CA LEU A 240 5.70 15.73 11.29
C LEU A 240 6.68 15.88 10.12
N GLU A 241 6.76 17.08 9.52
CA GLU A 241 7.73 17.39 8.47
C GLU A 241 9.18 17.38 8.99
N HIS A 242 9.38 17.70 10.28
CA HIS A 242 10.68 17.73 10.94
C HIS A 242 10.96 16.48 11.80
N LEU A 243 10.04 15.52 11.80
CA LEU A 243 10.19 14.29 12.58
C LEU A 243 11.12 13.31 11.85
N HIS A 244 12.40 13.30 12.27
CA HIS A 244 13.45 12.53 11.60
C HIS A 244 13.51 11.04 11.94
#